data_AF-A0AAU0L6L9-F1
#
_entry.id   AF-A0AAU0L6L9-F1
#
_cell.length_a   1.000
_cell.length_b   1.000
_cell.length_c   1.000
_cell.angle_alpha   90.00
_cell.angle_beta   90.00
_cell.angle_gamma   90.00
#
_symmetry.space_group_name_H-M   'P 1'
#
loop_
_entity.id
_entity.type
_entity.pdbx_description
1 polymer ?
#
loop_
_entity_poly.entity_id
_entity_poly.type
_entity_poly.pdbx_seq_one_letter_code
_entity_poly.pdbx_strand_id
1 'polypeptide(L)'
;MDNLSFFDVPKPDLRIPNISGILYLSEFLSAEEEADLLNHIDSQPWITDLGRRVQHYGYRYNYKKAKLDRNVTLPPIPSWLVRMQKILWMNAPWIFHQIN
;
A
#
# COMPACT_ATOMS: atom_id res chain seq x y z
N MET A 1 12.55 -1.79 -33.09
CA MET A 1 11.39 -1.15 -32.43
C MET A 1 11.73 -1.18 -30.97
N ASP A 2 12.16 -0.05 -30.44
CA ASP A 2 12.75 0.01 -29.11
C ASP A 2 11.68 -0.26 -28.06
N ASN A 3 11.83 -1.40 -27.38
CA ASN A 3 10.95 -1.85 -26.32
C ASN A 3 11.34 -1.12 -25.03
N LEU A 4 11.22 0.21 -25.02
CA LEU A 4 11.38 1.00 -23.81
C LEU A 4 10.13 0.76 -22.97
N SER A 5 10.27 -0.01 -21.88
CA SER A 5 9.17 -0.10 -20.91
C SER A 5 8.94 1.29 -20.33
N PHE A 6 7.67 1.65 -20.10
CA PHE A 6 7.31 2.92 -19.46
C PHE A 6 8.00 3.09 -18.08
N PHE A 7 8.44 1.99 -17.47
CA PHE A 7 9.15 1.95 -16.20
C PHE A 7 10.67 2.09 -16.34
N ASP A 8 11.22 2.02 -17.57
CA ASP A 8 12.65 2.18 -17.84
C ASP A 8 13.04 3.64 -18.10
N VAL A 9 12.04 4.54 -18.16
CA VAL A 9 12.27 5.99 -18.28
C VAL A 9 12.95 6.46 -16.98
N PRO A 10 14.06 7.22 -17.06
CA PRO A 10 14.68 7.81 -15.87
C PRO A 10 13.61 8.55 -15.07
N LYS A 11 13.50 8.23 -13.77
CA LYS A 11 12.56 8.92 -12.87
C LYS A 11 12.79 10.43 -13.04
N PRO A 12 11.75 11.21 -13.38
CA PRO A 12 11.92 12.64 -13.57
C PRO A 12 12.44 13.27 -12.28
N ASP A 13 13.17 14.37 -12.39
CA ASP A 13 13.52 15.18 -11.22
C ASP A 13 12.24 15.61 -10.50
N LEU A 14 11.97 14.93 -9.38
CA LEU A 14 10.75 15.09 -8.60
C LEU A 14 10.84 16.37 -7.77
N ARG A 15 10.15 17.42 -8.22
CA ARG A 15 9.85 18.57 -7.35
C ARG A 15 8.70 18.19 -6.43
N ILE A 16 9.04 17.75 -5.22
CA ILE A 16 8.04 17.36 -4.22
C ILE A 16 7.54 18.65 -3.53
N PRO A 17 6.30 19.08 -3.76
CA PRO A 17 5.76 20.23 -3.04
C PRO A 17 5.63 19.87 -1.55
N ASN A 18 6.00 20.81 -0.68
CA ASN A 18 5.77 20.66 0.75
C ASN A 18 4.28 20.91 1.05
N ILE A 19 3.49 19.84 1.06
CA ILE A 19 2.05 19.88 1.38
C ILE A 19 1.87 19.31 2.78
N SER A 20 1.28 20.11 3.67
CA SER A 20 0.99 19.67 5.04
C SER A 20 0.15 18.38 5.05
N GLY A 21 0.58 17.39 5.83
CA GLY A 21 -0.08 16.08 5.95
C GLY A 21 0.30 15.08 4.85
N ILE A 22 1.15 15.44 3.89
CA ILE A 22 1.63 14.53 2.83
C ILE A 22 3.13 14.27 3.03
N LEU A 23 3.50 12.99 3.05
CA LEU A 23 4.89 12.54 3.02
C LEU A 23 5.13 11.74 1.75
N TYR A 24 6.20 12.07 1.03
CA TYR A 24 6.68 11.27 -0.08
C TYR A 24 8.05 10.67 0.28
N LEU A 25 8.16 9.34 0.20
CA LEU A 25 9.41 8.60 0.40
C LEU A 25 9.81 7.96 -0.93
N SER A 26 10.85 8.49 -1.56
CA SER A 26 11.44 7.90 -2.78
C SER A 26 12.15 6.59 -2.45
N GLU A 27 12.19 5.66 -3.41
CA GLU A 27 12.86 4.35 -3.27
C GLU A 27 12.48 3.61 -1.97
N PHE A 28 11.19 3.66 -1.60
CA PHE A 28 10.68 3.04 -0.38
C PHE A 28 10.85 1.52 -0.38
N LEU A 29 10.77 0.90 -1.56
CA LEU A 29 11.06 -0.51 -1.79
C LEU A 29 12.27 -0.63 -2.71
N SER A 30 13.10 -1.64 -2.48
CA SER A 30 14.07 -2.08 -3.49
C SER A 30 13.37 -2.86 -4.60
N ALA A 31 14.00 -3.01 -5.76
CA ALA A 31 13.44 -3.81 -6.86
C ALA A 31 13.17 -5.28 -6.47
N GLU A 32 14.00 -5.85 -5.58
CA GLU A 32 13.79 -7.19 -5.03
C GLU A 32 12.54 -7.23 -4.13
N GLU A 33 12.41 -6.25 -3.23
CA GLU A 33 11.23 -6.13 -2.35
C GLU A 33 9.94 -5.91 -3.14
N GLU A 34 9.99 -5.16 -4.23
CA GLU A 34 8.85 -4.98 -5.15
C GLU A 34 8.43 -6.30 -5.80
N ALA A 35 9.39 -7.06 -6.34
CA ALA A 35 9.12 -8.35 -6.99
C ALA A 35 8.54 -9.37 -6.01
N ASP A 36 9.15 -9.48 -4.82
CA ASP A 36 8.67 -10.36 -3.77
C ASP A 36 7.27 -9.98 -3.30
N LEU A 37 7.02 -8.67 -3.11
CA LEU A 37 5.71 -8.17 -2.70
C LEU A 37 4.62 -8.51 -3.72
N LEU A 38 4.90 -8.30 -5.01
CA LEU A 38 3.95 -8.61 -6.08
C LEU A 38 3.64 -10.12 -6.11
N ASN A 39 4.66 -10.98 -6.02
CA ASN A 39 4.48 -12.42 -5.96
C ASN A 39 3.61 -12.84 -4.75
N HIS A 40 3.85 -12.25 -3.59
CA HIS A 40 3.04 -12.51 -2.40
C HIS A 40 1.59 -12.08 -2.62
N ILE A 41 1.35 -10.87 -3.10
CA ILE A 41 -0.01 -10.33 -3.35
C ILE A 41 -0.75 -11.19 -4.38
N ASP A 42 -0.12 -11.52 -5.50
CA ASP A 42 -0.76 -12.24 -6.60
C ASP A 42 -1.13 -13.68 -6.22
N SER A 43 -0.38 -14.29 -5.30
CA SER A 43 -0.67 -15.64 -4.77
C SER A 43 -1.89 -15.72 -3.85
N GLN A 44 -2.40 -14.58 -3.36
CA GLN A 44 -3.52 -14.58 -2.41
C GLN A 44 -4.89 -14.61 -3.11
N PRO A 45 -5.94 -15.13 -2.45
CA PRO A 45 -7.30 -15.07 -2.96
C PRO A 45 -7.78 -13.63 -3.19
N TRP A 46 -8.44 -13.39 -4.31
CA TRP A 46 -9.00 -12.09 -4.66
C TRP A 46 -10.52 -12.07 -4.48
N ILE A 47 -11.03 -10.97 -3.92
CA ILE A 47 -12.46 -10.66 -3.89
C ILE A 47 -12.80 -9.88 -5.16
N THR A 48 -13.83 -10.33 -5.88
CA THR A 48 -14.21 -9.81 -7.21
C THR A 48 -15.60 -9.19 -7.24
N ASP A 49 -16.16 -8.87 -6.08
CA ASP A 49 -17.49 -8.26 -5.93
C ASP A 49 -17.62 -6.84 -6.56
N LEU A 50 -16.50 -6.20 -6.88
CA LEU A 50 -16.43 -4.87 -7.50
C LEU A 50 -15.85 -4.97 -8.91
N GLY A 51 -15.97 -3.89 -9.70
CA GLY A 51 -15.28 -3.77 -11.01
C GLY A 51 -13.75 -3.78 -10.94
N ARG A 52 -13.17 -3.97 -9.75
CA ARG A 52 -11.74 -4.17 -9.48
C ARG A 52 -11.59 -5.31 -8.47
N ARG A 53 -10.49 -6.05 -8.57
CA ARG A 53 -10.14 -7.08 -7.57
C ARG A 53 -9.62 -6.41 -6.30
N VAL A 54 -10.01 -6.91 -5.13
CA VAL A 54 -9.54 -6.41 -3.83
C VAL A 54 -9.12 -7.55 -2.92
N GLN A 55 -8.20 -7.28 -2.02
CA GLN A 55 -7.85 -8.13 -0.88
C GLN A 55 -8.11 -7.31 0.39
N HIS A 56 -8.83 -7.88 1.35
CA HIS A 56 -9.11 -7.21 2.62
C HIS A 56 -8.48 -8.00 3.76
N TYR A 57 -7.81 -7.29 4.67
CA TYR A 57 -7.16 -7.85 5.85
C TYR A 57 -7.61 -7.10 7.12
N GLY A 58 -7.69 -7.82 8.24
CA GLY A 58 -8.20 -7.32 9.51
C GLY A 58 -9.72 -7.18 9.51
N TYR A 59 -10.24 -6.12 8.91
CA TYR A 59 -11.66 -5.78 8.94
C TYR A 59 -12.22 -5.54 7.55
N ARG A 60 -13.48 -5.95 7.33
CA ARG A 60 -14.16 -5.70 6.05
C ARG A 60 -14.70 -4.29 6.00
N TYR A 61 -14.37 -3.56 4.94
CA TYR A 61 -15.01 -2.29 4.64
C TYR A 61 -16.33 -2.55 3.89
N ASN A 62 -17.46 -2.12 4.45
CA ASN A 62 -18.75 -2.24 3.80
C ASN A 62 -19.01 -1.01 2.92
N TYR A 63 -18.83 -1.16 1.62
CA TYR A 63 -19.01 -0.08 0.65
C TYR A 63 -20.44 0.48 0.59
N LYS A 64 -21.47 -0.31 0.91
CA LYS A 64 -22.88 0.16 0.92
C LYS A 64 -23.19 1.04 2.13
N LYS A 65 -22.62 0.68 3.30
CA LYS A 65 -22.85 1.38 4.56
C LYS A 65 -21.79 2.45 4.87
N ALA A 66 -20.74 2.55 4.05
CA ALA A 66 -19.56 3.39 4.25
C ALA A 66 -18.95 3.24 5.66
N LYS A 67 -18.98 2.02 6.21
CA LYS A 67 -18.57 1.73 7.58
C LYS A 67 -17.78 0.42 7.65
N LEU A 68 -16.98 0.30 8.70
CA LEU A 68 -16.31 -0.93 9.06
C LEU A 68 -17.34 -1.96 9.54
N ASP A 69 -17.33 -3.14 8.94
CA ASP A 69 -18.11 -4.26 9.44
C ASP A 69 -17.23 -5.11 10.37
N ARG A 70 -17.36 -4.86 11.68
CA ARG A 70 -16.59 -5.57 12.71
C ARG A 70 -17.10 -6.98 12.99
N ASN A 71 -18.25 -7.36 12.43
CA ASN A 71 -18.83 -8.69 12.59
C ASN A 71 -18.28 -9.68 11.55
N VAL A 72 -17.53 -9.18 10.56
CA VAL A 72 -16.87 -10.02 9.54
C VAL A 72 -15.38 -10.06 9.84
N THR A 73 -14.92 -11.20 10.34
CA THR A 73 -13.50 -11.47 10.53
C THR A 73 -12.86 -11.82 9.19
N LEU A 74 -11.83 -11.07 8.83
CA LEU A 74 -11.00 -11.34 7.66
C LEU A 74 -9.65 -11.92 8.09
N PRO A 75 -8.84 -12.43 7.15
CA PRO A 75 -7.46 -12.82 7.46
C PRO A 75 -6.74 -11.65 8.16
N PRO A 76 -5.85 -11.94 9.13
CA PRO A 76 -5.12 -10.91 9.85
C PRO A 76 -4.25 -10.08 8.88
N ILE A 77 -3.78 -8.92 9.36
CA ILE A 77 -2.80 -8.12 8.62
C ILE A 77 -1.58 -9.01 8.32
N PRO A 78 -1.20 -9.18 7.05
CA PRO A 78 -0.08 -10.04 6.69
C PRO A 78 1.23 -9.60 7.33
N SER A 79 2.01 -10.57 7.79
CA SER A 79 3.30 -10.32 8.45
C SER A 79 4.31 -9.60 7.55
N TRP A 80 4.23 -9.80 6.24
CA TRP A 80 5.11 -9.13 5.26
C TRP A 80 4.90 -7.60 5.20
N LEU A 81 3.77 -7.07 5.69
CA LEU A 81 3.54 -5.62 5.82
C LEU A 81 4.23 -4.99 7.03
N VAL A 82 4.63 -5.79 8.04
CA VAL A 82 5.16 -5.28 9.31
C VAL A 82 6.45 -4.47 9.11
N ARG A 83 7.32 -4.89 8.17
CA ARG A 83 8.53 -4.12 7.85
C ARG A 83 8.18 -2.74 7.31
N MET A 84 7.27 -2.66 6.35
CA MET A 84 6.86 -1.39 5.74
C MET A 84 6.23 -0.46 6.78
N GLN A 85 5.39 -1.00 7.66
CA GLN A 85 4.82 -0.25 8.78
C GLN A 85 5.91 0.38 9.66
N LYS A 86 6.97 -0.36 9.99
CA LYS A 86 8.10 0.14 10.79
C LYS A 86 8.84 1.28 10.09
N ILE A 87 9.11 1.14 8.78
CA ILE A 87 9.79 2.19 8.00
C ILE A 87 8.95 3.47 7.98
N LEU A 88 7.64 3.35 7.74
CA LEU A 88 6.73 4.50 7.76
C LEU A 88 6.67 5.16 9.14
N TRP A 89 6.61 4.36 10.22
CA TRP A 89 6.65 4.87 11.59
C TRP A 89 7.92 5.67 11.89
N MET A 90 9.07 5.18 11.45
CA MET A 90 10.35 5.85 11.68
C MET A 90 10.50 7.15 10.88
N ASN A 91 9.94 7.21 9.68
CA ASN A 91 10.08 8.38 8.78
C ASN A 91 9.01 9.45 8.99
N ALA A 92 7.86 9.10 9.57
CA ALA A 92 6.82 10.07 9.89
C ALA A 92 6.06 9.72 11.18
N PRO A 93 6.75 9.72 12.33
CA PRO A 93 6.11 9.44 13.61
C PRO A 93 4.96 10.42 13.92
N TRP A 94 5.04 11.66 13.43
CA TRP A 94 4.02 12.69 13.63
C TRP A 94 2.65 12.35 13.02
N ILE A 95 2.58 11.50 11.98
CA ILE A 95 1.30 11.09 11.36
C ILE A 95 0.43 10.36 12.39
N PHE A 96 1.04 9.60 13.29
CA PHE A 96 0.31 8.77 14.26
C PHE A 96 -0.12 9.54 15.52
N HIS A 97 0.35 10.78 15.71
CA HIS A 97 -0.03 11.62 16.84
C HIS A 97 -1.27 12.48 16.57
N GLN A 98 -1.78 12.51 15.33
CA GLN A 98 -2.99 13.25 14.93
C GLN A 98 -4.31 12.47 15.09
N ILE A 99 -4.24 11.22 15.57
CA ILE A 99 -5.44 10.42 15.87
C ILE A 99 -5.68 10.50 17.38
N ASN A 100 -6.29 11.61 17.83
CA ASN A 100 -6.99 11.73 19.12
C ASN A 100 -8.25 12.56 18.90
#